data_AF-A0A9E1NBS1-F1
#
_entry.id   AF-A0A9E1NBS1-F1
#
_cell.length_a   1.000
_cell.length_b   1.000
_cell.length_c   1.000
_cell.angle_alpha   90.00
_cell.angle_beta   90.00
_cell.angle_gamma   90.00
#
_symmetry.space_group_name_H-M   'P 1'
#
loop_
_entity.id
_entity.type
_entity.pdbx_description
1 polymer ?
#
loop_
_entity_poly.entity_id
_entity_poly.type
_entity_poly.pdbx_seq_one_letter_code
_entity_poly.pdbx_strand_id
1 'polypeptide(L)'
;MKLIGVDVGGTFTDLMYGDTDSQTVAIHKVPTTPDDPSRGVIQGMLEICARFDVDRGDVDHVLHGTTIATNAVLEYKGATTGMVTTEGYRDILHIGRHQRPQHYSIMQDIPWQDRPLVQRRHRKVVAERLAPPDGAILTPLDEDAVRTAARELREAGVEAIAVCFLFSYINPAHEDRAAEIIREEYPECFVTTSSAVSPQFREFERFTTAAMNAFIGPRVRTYVKDLEGALSENGFKADLHVMGSNGGVATGAMVSDRPVLTLLSGPAAGVLGGAMSGERSDRNRLITFDVGGTSADIGLVVDGQFAEATARDTWIGGYPVMAPMIDIHTIGAGGGSIAHLDAGQAFRVGPQSAGAEPGPAAYGRGGALPTVTDANVVLGRLQPGNFLGGEMTLDAAAAQKIMAEFA
;
A
#
# COMPACT_ATOMS: atom_id res chain seq x y z
N MET A 1 8.33 -28.47 -5.96
CA MET A 1 8.29 -27.15 -5.25
C MET A 1 6.87 -26.84 -4.81
N LYS A 2 6.70 -26.47 -3.54
CA LYS A 2 5.43 -26.10 -2.90
C LYS A 2 5.39 -24.59 -2.61
N LEU A 3 4.37 -23.93 -3.13
CA LEU A 3 4.21 -22.49 -3.13
C LEU A 3 2.90 -22.10 -2.44
N ILE A 4 2.90 -21.02 -1.68
CA ILE A 4 1.67 -20.40 -1.18
C ILE A 4 1.63 -18.92 -1.57
N GLY A 5 0.69 -18.56 -2.45
CA GLY A 5 0.30 -17.19 -2.71
C GLY A 5 -0.73 -16.71 -1.70
N VAL A 6 -0.60 -15.48 -1.23
CA VAL A 6 -1.48 -14.86 -0.24
C VAL A 6 -1.80 -13.45 -0.70
N ASP A 7 -3.08 -13.08 -0.69
CA ASP A 7 -3.51 -11.69 -0.86
C ASP A 7 -4.39 -11.29 0.33
N VAL A 8 -3.91 -10.30 1.09
CA VAL A 8 -4.64 -9.79 2.25
C VAL A 8 -5.55 -8.65 1.79
N GLY A 9 -6.81 -8.98 1.58
CA GLY A 9 -7.87 -8.00 1.31
C GLY A 9 -8.44 -7.38 2.59
N GLY A 10 -9.31 -6.38 2.41
CA GLY A 10 -9.99 -5.71 3.52
C GLY A 10 -11.11 -6.54 4.18
N THR A 11 -11.60 -7.60 3.52
CA THR A 11 -12.68 -8.46 4.04
C THR A 11 -12.24 -9.90 4.27
N PHE A 12 -11.48 -10.44 3.33
CA PHE A 12 -10.95 -11.78 3.39
C PHE A 12 -9.48 -11.78 3.00
N THR A 13 -8.76 -12.76 3.53
CA THR A 13 -7.44 -13.15 3.07
C THR A 13 -7.59 -14.34 2.15
N ASP A 14 -7.16 -14.16 0.91
CA ASP A 14 -7.19 -15.17 -0.14
C ASP A 14 -5.85 -15.90 -0.20
N LEU A 15 -5.89 -17.23 -0.25
CA LEU A 15 -4.71 -18.07 -0.33
C LEU A 15 -4.80 -19.01 -1.54
N MET A 16 -3.67 -19.23 -2.19
CA MET A 16 -3.52 -20.18 -3.28
C MET A 16 -2.31 -21.06 -3.02
N TYR A 17 -2.54 -22.36 -2.87
CA TYR A 17 -1.49 -23.37 -2.81
C TYR A 17 -1.20 -23.92 -4.20
N GLY A 18 0.08 -24.06 -4.53
CA GLY A 18 0.55 -24.71 -5.74
C GLY A 18 1.66 -25.70 -5.44
N ASP A 19 1.49 -26.94 -5.89
CA ASP A 19 2.52 -27.97 -5.87
C ASP A 19 2.90 -28.32 -7.30
N THR A 20 4.12 -27.99 -7.66
CA THR A 20 4.66 -28.23 -9.02
C THR A 20 4.98 -29.70 -9.28
N ASP A 21 5.23 -30.50 -8.25
CA ASP A 21 5.57 -31.92 -8.40
C ASP A 21 4.30 -32.76 -8.59
N SER A 22 3.28 -32.50 -7.76
CA SER A 22 1.97 -33.18 -7.88
C SER A 22 1.01 -32.51 -8.88
N GLN A 23 1.36 -31.33 -9.39
CA GLN A 23 0.48 -30.46 -10.19
C GLN A 23 -0.84 -30.09 -9.49
N THR A 24 -0.82 -30.07 -8.15
CA THR A 24 -1.98 -29.75 -7.34
C THR A 24 -2.10 -28.24 -7.17
N VAL A 25 -3.31 -27.73 -7.35
CA VAL A 25 -3.66 -26.34 -7.04
C VAL A 25 -4.85 -26.34 -6.10
N ALA A 26 -4.77 -25.53 -5.06
CA ALA A 26 -5.89 -25.32 -4.15
C ALA A 26 -6.06 -23.84 -3.85
N ILE A 27 -7.31 -23.44 -3.65
CA ILE A 27 -7.68 -22.09 -3.22
C ILE A 27 -8.31 -22.23 -1.85
N HIS A 28 -7.95 -21.33 -0.95
CA HIS A 28 -8.51 -21.25 0.38
C HIS A 28 -8.78 -19.78 0.73
N LYS A 29 -9.77 -19.55 1.59
CA LYS A 29 -10.20 -18.20 1.94
C LYS A 29 -10.53 -18.16 3.42
N VAL A 30 -9.99 -17.18 4.12
CA VAL A 30 -10.25 -16.99 5.56
C VAL A 30 -10.63 -15.53 5.83
N PRO A 31 -11.41 -15.24 6.87
CA PRO A 31 -11.68 -13.86 7.27
C PRO A 31 -10.38 -13.09 7.55
N THR A 32 -10.29 -11.84 7.07
CA THR A 32 -9.17 -10.96 7.44
C THR A 32 -9.24 -10.64 8.94
N THR A 33 -8.10 -10.65 9.62
CA THR A 33 -7.92 -10.16 10.99
C THR A 33 -7.38 -8.73 10.97
N PRO A 34 -8.21 -7.67 11.08
CA PRO A 34 -7.78 -6.30 10.79
C PRO A 34 -6.80 -5.73 11.82
N ASP A 35 -6.87 -6.22 13.05
CA ASP A 35 -5.97 -5.86 14.15
C ASP A 35 -4.55 -6.37 13.92
N ASP A 36 -4.43 -7.57 13.35
CA ASP A 36 -3.17 -8.18 12.97
C ASP A 36 -3.40 -9.14 11.79
N PRO A 37 -3.14 -8.69 10.54
CA PRO A 37 -3.39 -9.50 9.36
C PRO A 37 -2.52 -10.75 9.26
N SER A 38 -1.39 -10.81 9.97
CA SER A 38 -0.50 -11.99 9.95
C SER A 38 -1.21 -13.24 10.48
N ARG A 39 -2.10 -13.08 11.46
CA ARG A 39 -2.90 -14.17 12.04
C ARG A 39 -3.78 -14.86 10.99
N GLY A 40 -4.49 -14.09 10.17
CA GLY A 40 -5.29 -14.62 9.08
C GLY A 40 -4.45 -15.37 8.05
N VAL A 41 -3.28 -14.83 7.70
CA VAL A 41 -2.34 -15.50 6.78
C VAL A 41 -1.90 -16.86 7.34
N ILE A 42 -1.39 -16.89 8.57
CA ILE A 42 -0.91 -18.13 9.21
C ILE A 42 -2.04 -19.13 9.39
N GLN A 43 -3.22 -18.69 9.81
CA GLN A 43 -4.39 -19.56 9.93
C GLN A 43 -4.69 -20.24 8.59
N GLY A 44 -4.80 -19.47 7.50
CA GLY A 44 -5.07 -20.02 6.17
C GLY A 44 -4.00 -21.01 5.71
N MET A 45 -2.72 -20.72 5.99
CA MET A 45 -1.61 -21.63 5.66
C MET A 45 -1.68 -22.93 6.46
N LEU A 46 -1.97 -22.87 7.75
CA LEU A 46 -2.14 -24.05 8.60
C LEU A 46 -3.31 -24.93 8.14
N GLU A 47 -4.44 -24.31 7.77
CA GLU A 47 -5.61 -25.00 7.24
C GLU A 47 -5.33 -25.67 5.90
N ILE A 48 -4.58 -25.02 5.00
CA ILE A 48 -4.09 -25.62 3.74
C ILE A 48 -3.21 -26.84 4.04
N CYS A 49 -2.21 -26.70 4.91
CA CYS A 49 -1.30 -27.80 5.25
C CYS A 49 -2.06 -29.00 5.82
N ALA A 50 -3.03 -28.76 6.72
CA ALA A 50 -3.87 -29.81 7.29
C ALA A 50 -4.78 -30.48 6.24
N ARG A 51 -5.34 -29.70 5.31
CA ARG A 51 -6.26 -30.20 4.28
C ARG A 51 -5.56 -31.07 3.22
N PHE A 52 -4.31 -30.76 2.91
CA PHE A 52 -3.55 -31.43 1.85
C PHE A 52 -2.42 -32.34 2.37
N ASP A 53 -2.36 -32.57 3.68
CA ASP A 53 -1.33 -33.40 4.34
C ASP A 53 0.10 -32.97 3.96
N VAL A 54 0.32 -31.65 3.98
CA VAL A 54 1.62 -31.04 3.63
C VAL A 54 2.38 -30.70 4.90
N ASP A 55 3.61 -31.19 5.03
CA ASP A 55 4.51 -30.73 6.09
C ASP A 55 4.81 -29.23 5.88
N ARG A 56 4.66 -28.46 6.95
CA ARG A 56 4.91 -27.00 6.96
C ARG A 56 6.35 -26.68 6.56
N GLY A 57 7.29 -27.56 6.92
CA GLY A 57 8.70 -27.44 6.58
C GLY A 57 9.01 -27.65 5.09
N ASP A 58 8.06 -28.18 4.32
CA ASP A 58 8.20 -28.41 2.87
C ASP A 58 7.69 -27.26 2.01
N VAL A 59 7.08 -26.22 2.60
CA VAL A 59 6.67 -25.03 1.87
C VAL A 59 7.93 -24.23 1.52
N ASP A 60 8.22 -24.08 0.22
CA ASP A 60 9.46 -23.45 -0.26
C ASP A 60 9.35 -21.92 -0.24
N HIS A 61 8.23 -21.37 -0.72
CA HIS A 61 8.04 -19.93 -0.84
C HIS A 61 6.62 -19.49 -0.46
N VAL A 62 6.57 -18.34 0.22
CA VAL A 62 5.33 -17.61 0.49
C VAL A 62 5.37 -16.31 -0.30
N LEU A 63 4.41 -16.14 -1.22
CA LEU A 63 4.26 -14.97 -2.09
C LEU A 63 3.13 -14.11 -1.54
N HIS A 64 3.45 -12.95 -0.98
CA HIS A 64 2.54 -12.18 -0.15
C HIS A 64 2.19 -10.82 -0.77
N GLY A 65 0.94 -10.63 -1.16
CA GLY A 65 0.34 -9.35 -1.51
C GLY A 65 -0.29 -8.69 -0.29
N THR A 66 -0.08 -7.38 -0.15
CA THR A 66 -0.61 -6.61 0.99
C THR A 66 -1.08 -5.23 0.59
N THR A 67 -2.20 -4.81 1.17
CA THR A 67 -2.73 -3.46 1.02
C THR A 67 -2.32 -2.52 2.16
N ILE A 68 -1.48 -2.96 3.10
CA ILE A 68 -1.12 -2.16 4.30
C ILE A 68 -0.50 -0.81 3.92
N ALA A 69 0.44 -0.82 2.97
CA ALA A 69 1.08 0.40 2.48
C ALA A 69 0.06 1.35 1.84
N THR A 70 -0.73 0.84 0.88
CA THR A 70 -1.76 1.63 0.17
C THR A 70 -2.78 2.21 1.15
N ASN A 71 -3.33 1.41 2.05
CA ASN A 71 -4.35 1.82 3.01
C ASN A 71 -3.80 2.87 3.99
N ALA A 72 -2.55 2.73 4.46
CA ALA A 72 -1.94 3.72 5.32
C ALA A 72 -1.88 5.11 4.65
N VAL A 73 -1.60 5.17 3.35
CA VAL A 73 -1.59 6.44 2.59
C VAL A 73 -3.01 6.99 2.40
N LEU A 74 -3.93 6.15 1.93
CA LEU A 74 -5.32 6.55 1.66
C LEU A 74 -6.03 7.07 2.92
N GLU A 75 -5.89 6.35 4.03
CA GLU A 75 -6.48 6.70 5.32
C GLU A 75 -5.68 7.75 6.11
N TYR A 76 -4.51 8.15 5.62
CA TYR A 76 -3.58 9.04 6.33
C TYR A 76 -3.09 8.49 7.69
N LYS A 77 -2.99 7.16 7.82
CA LYS A 77 -2.59 6.47 9.05
C LYS A 77 -1.17 5.92 8.92
N GLY A 78 -0.21 6.82 8.71
CA GLY A 78 1.22 6.55 8.72
C GLY A 78 1.92 7.15 9.95
N ALA A 79 3.24 6.99 9.96
CA ALA A 79 4.12 7.46 11.00
C ALA A 79 4.23 8.99 11.03
N THR A 80 4.42 9.55 12.22
CA THR A 80 4.79 10.96 12.37
C THR A 80 6.16 11.16 11.72
N THR A 81 6.18 11.82 10.56
CA THR A 81 7.38 11.91 9.72
C THR A 81 8.07 13.26 9.84
N GLY A 82 9.41 13.23 9.84
CA GLY A 82 10.31 14.37 9.74
C GLY A 82 11.08 14.37 8.42
N MET A 83 11.63 15.53 8.06
CA MET A 83 12.49 15.67 6.89
C MET A 83 13.70 16.51 7.26
N VAL A 84 14.88 16.06 6.86
CA VAL A 84 16.12 16.85 6.89
C VAL A 84 16.48 17.19 5.45
N THR A 85 16.61 18.47 5.13
CA THR A 85 16.84 18.94 3.75
C THR A 85 17.87 20.06 3.68
N THR A 86 18.24 20.43 2.46
CA THR A 86 19.20 21.48 2.16
C THR A 86 18.69 22.83 2.67
N GLU A 87 19.59 23.65 3.23
CA GLU A 87 19.27 25.02 3.62
C GLU A 87 18.65 25.83 2.46
N GLY A 88 17.57 26.55 2.76
CA GLY A 88 16.77 27.29 1.77
C GLY A 88 15.67 26.47 1.09
N TYR A 89 15.61 25.15 1.29
CA TYR A 89 14.68 24.25 0.59
C TYR A 89 13.64 23.58 1.49
N ARG A 90 13.47 24.10 2.72
CA ARG A 90 12.53 23.61 3.74
C ARG A 90 11.12 23.34 3.22
N ASP A 91 10.64 24.17 2.28
CA ASP A 91 9.24 24.19 1.86
C ASP A 91 8.96 23.58 0.48
N ILE A 92 9.92 22.85 -0.12
CA ILE A 92 9.72 22.15 -1.41
C ILE A 92 8.42 21.35 -1.44
N LEU A 93 8.17 20.53 -0.40
CA LEU A 93 7.00 19.65 -0.35
C LEU A 93 5.67 20.41 -0.26
N HIS A 94 5.68 21.64 0.27
CA HIS A 94 4.47 22.45 0.39
C HIS A 94 4.21 23.29 -0.86
N ILE A 95 5.29 23.80 -1.47
CA ILE A 95 5.23 24.59 -2.72
C ILE A 95 4.76 23.70 -3.88
N GLY A 96 5.19 22.43 -3.92
CA GLY A 96 4.71 21.45 -4.90
C GLY A 96 4.88 21.89 -6.35
N ARG A 97 5.95 22.64 -6.64
CA ARG A 97 6.23 23.24 -7.96
C ARG A 97 5.10 24.14 -8.49
N HIS A 98 4.26 24.70 -7.61
CA HIS A 98 3.04 25.43 -7.97
C HIS A 98 2.06 24.61 -8.81
N GLN A 99 2.10 23.28 -8.71
CA GLN A 99 1.18 22.41 -9.41
C GLN A 99 -0.26 22.64 -8.91
N ARG A 100 -1.20 22.74 -9.85
CA ARG A 100 -2.64 22.89 -9.57
C ARG A 100 -3.37 21.65 -10.10
N PRO A 101 -3.68 20.65 -9.23
CA PRO A 101 -4.47 19.48 -9.62
C PRO A 101 -5.74 19.83 -10.42
N GLN A 102 -6.42 20.92 -10.03
CA GLN A 102 -7.59 21.45 -10.72
C GLN A 102 -7.25 22.84 -11.29
N HIS A 103 -6.93 22.89 -12.58
CA HIS A 103 -6.47 24.12 -13.26
C HIS A 103 -7.43 25.31 -13.14
N TYR A 104 -8.75 25.05 -13.12
CA TYR A 104 -9.79 26.08 -13.12
C TYR A 104 -10.47 26.29 -11.75
N SER A 105 -10.08 25.51 -10.73
CA SER A 105 -10.63 25.69 -9.38
C SER A 105 -9.68 26.54 -8.53
N ILE A 106 -10.18 27.69 -8.07
CA ILE A 106 -9.44 28.56 -7.14
C ILE A 106 -9.52 28.01 -5.71
N MET A 107 -10.60 27.30 -5.38
CA MET A 107 -10.84 26.62 -4.10
C MET A 107 -10.61 25.12 -4.29
N GLN A 108 -9.35 24.72 -4.47
CA GLN A 108 -8.99 23.31 -4.56
C GLN A 108 -8.23 22.89 -3.31
N ASP A 109 -8.56 21.70 -2.81
CA ASP A 109 -7.76 21.06 -1.78
C ASP A 109 -6.52 20.48 -2.44
N ILE A 110 -5.36 21.04 -2.08
CA ILE A 110 -4.07 20.56 -2.56
C ILE A 110 -3.60 19.47 -1.57
N PRO A 111 -3.52 18.19 -1.96
CA PRO A 111 -3.34 17.09 -1.00
C PRO A 111 -2.10 17.25 -0.11
N TRP A 112 -0.96 17.65 -0.69
CA TRP A 112 0.30 17.86 0.06
C TRP A 112 0.32 19.12 0.93
N GLN A 113 -0.72 19.96 0.87
CA GLN A 113 -0.90 21.12 1.74
C GLN A 113 -1.91 20.83 2.86
N ASP A 114 -3.04 20.21 2.52
CA ASP A 114 -4.09 19.83 3.47
C ASP A 114 -3.65 18.66 4.37
N ARG A 115 -3.01 17.66 3.77
CA ARG A 115 -2.51 16.44 4.42
C ARG A 115 -1.00 16.30 4.20
N PRO A 116 -0.15 17.16 4.79
CA PRO A 116 1.28 17.12 4.51
C PRO A 116 1.96 15.90 5.15
N LEU A 117 2.45 14.95 4.34
CA LEU A 117 3.23 13.77 4.80
C LEU A 117 4.29 14.14 5.85
N VAL A 118 4.93 15.30 5.67
CA VAL A 118 5.83 15.91 6.65
C VAL A 118 5.29 17.28 7.03
N GLN A 119 4.86 17.45 8.28
CA GLN A 119 4.38 18.73 8.79
C GLN A 119 5.51 19.75 8.82
N ARG A 120 5.20 21.04 8.56
CA ARG A 120 6.22 22.09 8.42
C ARG A 120 7.21 22.16 9.59
N ARG A 121 6.73 22.02 10.82
CA ARG A 121 7.56 22.05 12.05
C ARG A 121 8.58 20.91 12.14
N HIS A 122 8.38 19.81 11.42
CA HIS A 122 9.29 18.66 11.36
C HIS A 122 10.20 18.70 10.12
N ARG A 123 10.23 19.82 9.38
CA ARG A 123 11.15 20.02 8.24
C ARG A 123 12.36 20.81 8.72
N LYS A 124 13.44 20.10 9.00
CA LYS A 124 14.72 20.66 9.43
C LYS A 124 15.61 20.91 8.22
N VAL A 125 16.44 21.94 8.33
CA VAL A 125 17.40 22.28 7.29
C VAL A 125 18.80 22.19 7.85
N VAL A 126 19.75 21.79 7.00
CA VAL A 126 21.17 21.75 7.33
C VAL A 126 21.96 22.45 6.24
N ALA A 127 23.06 23.09 6.63
CA ALA A 127 23.99 23.70 5.69
C ALA A 127 24.73 22.58 4.94
N GLU A 128 24.49 22.50 3.65
CA GLU A 128 25.02 21.49 2.74
C GLU A 128 24.74 21.97 1.32
N ARG A 129 25.63 21.74 0.36
CA ARG A 129 25.34 22.02 -1.04
C ARG A 129 26.19 21.23 -2.01
N LEU A 130 25.54 20.63 -2.99
CA LEU A 130 26.17 20.04 -4.18
C LEU A 130 25.90 20.88 -5.43
N ALA A 131 26.81 20.85 -6.39
CA ALA A 131 26.68 21.48 -7.71
C ALA A 131 26.40 20.43 -8.80
N PRO A 132 25.50 20.69 -9.76
CA PRO A 132 25.48 19.98 -11.03
C PRO A 132 26.62 20.50 -11.95
N PRO A 133 27.04 19.72 -12.96
CA PRO A 133 26.53 18.38 -13.32
C PRO A 133 27.25 17.22 -12.62
N ASP A 134 28.38 17.46 -11.96
CA ASP A 134 29.31 16.44 -11.44
C ASP A 134 29.07 16.07 -9.97
N GLY A 135 28.20 16.79 -9.26
CA GLY A 135 27.94 16.57 -7.85
C GLY A 135 29.07 17.10 -6.96
N ALA A 136 29.83 18.09 -7.43
CA ALA A 136 30.90 18.71 -6.64
C ALA A 136 30.34 19.35 -5.36
N ILE A 137 31.05 19.18 -4.25
CA ILE A 137 30.68 19.77 -2.96
C ILE A 137 30.98 21.27 -3.00
N LEU A 138 29.94 22.09 -2.91
CA LEU A 138 30.05 23.55 -2.75
C LEU A 138 30.10 23.96 -1.28
N THR A 139 29.25 23.33 -0.48
CA THR A 139 29.21 23.51 0.97
C THR A 139 29.26 22.13 1.61
N PRO A 140 30.28 21.83 2.43
CA PRO A 140 30.35 20.58 3.18
C PRO A 140 29.11 20.38 4.06
N LEU A 141 28.75 19.12 4.32
CA LEU A 141 27.68 18.80 5.26
C LEU A 141 28.05 19.28 6.68
N ASP A 142 27.18 20.09 7.26
CA ASP A 142 27.23 20.43 8.68
C ASP A 142 26.68 19.26 9.53
N GLU A 143 27.59 18.38 9.97
CA GLU A 143 27.24 17.20 10.75
C GLU A 143 26.62 17.54 12.13
N ASP A 144 27.05 18.64 12.76
CA ASP A 144 26.52 19.07 14.06
C ASP A 144 25.08 19.58 13.93
N ALA A 145 24.76 20.25 12.82
CA ALA A 145 23.39 20.62 12.48
C ALA A 145 22.51 19.36 12.23
N VAL A 146 23.05 18.30 11.61
CA VAL A 146 22.33 17.03 11.45
C VAL A 146 22.03 16.39 12.81
N ARG A 147 23.01 16.33 13.72
CA ARG A 147 22.81 15.80 15.09
C ARG A 147 21.75 16.59 15.84
N THR A 148 21.80 17.92 15.75
CA THR A 148 20.82 18.82 16.37
C THR A 148 19.42 18.57 15.81
N ALA A 149 19.28 18.50 14.48
CA ALA A 149 18.00 18.19 13.82
C ALA A 149 17.44 16.82 14.25
N ALA A 150 18.29 15.80 14.36
CA ALA A 150 17.89 14.45 14.80
C ALA A 150 17.32 14.48 16.23
N ARG A 151 18.00 15.17 17.16
CA ARG A 151 17.54 15.31 18.56
C ARG A 151 16.23 16.08 18.65
N GLU A 152 16.09 17.19 17.94
CA GLU A 152 14.84 17.96 17.90
C GLU A 152 13.66 17.15 17.34
N LEU A 153 13.89 16.32 16.31
CA LEU A 153 12.85 15.46 15.74
C LEU A 153 12.47 14.33 16.71
N ARG A 154 13.46 13.75 17.40
CA ARG A 154 13.22 12.76 18.46
C ARG A 154 12.38 13.34 19.60
N GLU A 155 12.72 14.53 20.09
CA GLU A 155 11.96 15.24 21.14
C GLU A 155 10.53 15.57 20.68
N ALA A 156 10.33 15.81 19.38
CA ALA A 156 9.01 16.04 18.79
C ALA A 156 8.18 14.76 18.57
N GLY A 157 8.71 13.57 18.91
CA GLY A 157 8.02 12.29 18.73
C GLY A 157 7.92 11.85 17.27
N VAL A 158 8.86 12.26 16.41
CA VAL A 158 8.93 11.80 15.02
C VAL A 158 9.41 10.35 14.97
N GLU A 159 8.65 9.49 14.32
CA GLU A 159 8.93 8.05 14.23
C GLU A 159 9.79 7.70 13.01
N ALA A 160 9.73 8.53 11.96
CA ALA A 160 10.45 8.31 10.70
C ALA A 160 11.04 9.60 10.13
N ILE A 161 12.26 9.54 9.58
CA ILE A 161 12.97 10.69 9.00
C ILE A 161 13.38 10.40 7.55
N ALA A 162 12.97 11.28 6.64
CA ALA A 162 13.46 11.32 5.27
C ALA A 162 14.61 12.33 5.13
N VAL A 163 15.76 11.88 4.63
CA VAL A 163 16.89 12.76 4.29
C VAL A 163 16.81 13.09 2.79
N CYS A 164 16.69 14.37 2.49
CA CYS A 164 16.31 14.88 1.17
C CYS A 164 17.20 16.07 0.80
N PHE A 165 18.35 15.82 0.20
CA PHE A 165 19.26 16.87 -0.28
C PHE A 165 19.17 17.08 -1.78
N LEU A 166 19.48 18.30 -2.22
CA LEU A 166 19.51 18.60 -3.64
C LEU A 166 20.69 17.90 -4.30
N PHE A 167 20.47 17.44 -5.53
CA PHE A 167 21.47 16.72 -6.34
C PHE A 167 22.03 15.43 -5.72
N SER A 168 21.38 14.89 -4.68
CA SER A 168 21.75 13.59 -4.08
C SER A 168 21.63 12.40 -5.04
N TYR A 169 20.82 12.53 -6.11
CA TYR A 169 20.77 11.57 -7.21
C TYR A 169 22.04 11.55 -8.08
N ILE A 170 22.87 12.61 -8.02
CA ILE A 170 24.19 12.68 -8.68
C ILE A 170 25.27 12.17 -7.73
N ASN A 171 25.26 12.67 -6.48
CA ASN A 171 26.22 12.31 -5.45
C ASN A 171 25.49 12.10 -4.10
N PRO A 172 25.31 10.85 -3.64
CA PRO A 172 24.52 10.55 -2.45
C PRO A 172 25.28 10.79 -1.13
N ALA A 173 26.58 11.10 -1.17
CA ALA A 173 27.47 11.07 -0.01
C ALA A 173 26.96 11.87 1.20
N HIS A 174 26.38 13.06 0.99
CA HIS A 174 25.82 13.85 2.08
C HIS A 174 24.56 13.23 2.68
N GLU A 175 23.66 12.65 1.86
CA GLU A 175 22.47 11.98 2.39
C GLU A 175 22.84 10.72 3.17
N ASP A 176 23.78 9.92 2.65
CA ASP A 176 24.26 8.71 3.30
C ASP A 176 24.90 9.05 4.65
N ARG A 177 25.78 10.05 4.68
CA ARG A 177 26.42 10.52 5.91
C ARG A 177 25.42 11.08 6.93
N ALA A 178 24.45 11.87 6.47
CA ALA A 178 23.40 12.38 7.35
C ALA A 178 22.53 11.24 7.91
N ALA A 179 22.21 10.23 7.10
CA ALA A 179 21.45 9.06 7.55
C ALA A 179 22.21 8.23 8.58
N GLU A 180 23.52 8.05 8.44
CA GLU A 180 24.38 7.43 9.46
C GLU A 180 24.29 8.18 10.79
N ILE A 181 24.49 9.50 10.76
CA ILE A 181 24.44 10.36 11.96
C ILE A 181 23.06 10.28 12.63
N ILE A 182 21.98 10.30 11.86
CA ILE A 182 20.62 10.19 12.41
C ILE A 182 20.43 8.82 13.08
N ARG A 183 20.95 7.72 12.49
CA ARG A 183 20.87 6.38 13.10
C ARG A 183 21.72 6.28 14.37
N GLU A 184 22.84 6.99 14.47
CA GLU A 184 23.64 7.07 15.71
C GLU A 184 22.88 7.79 16.83
N GLU A 185 22.28 8.96 16.53
CA GLU A 185 21.60 9.80 17.53
C GLU A 185 20.19 9.28 17.89
N TYR A 186 19.53 8.63 16.94
CA TYR A 186 18.17 8.12 17.07
C TYR A 186 18.01 6.71 16.46
N PRO A 187 18.55 5.66 17.10
CA PRO A 187 18.59 4.30 16.55
C PRO A 187 17.24 3.65 16.29
N GLU A 188 16.20 4.04 17.04
CA GLU A 188 14.84 3.51 16.91
C GLU A 188 14.07 4.11 15.73
N CYS A 189 14.57 5.21 15.13
CA CYS A 189 13.90 5.90 14.05
C CYS A 189 14.02 5.15 12.73
N PHE A 190 12.94 5.13 11.95
CA PHE A 190 13.02 4.72 10.56
C PHE A 190 13.69 5.81 9.73
N VAL A 191 14.85 5.53 9.13
CA VAL A 191 15.62 6.51 8.35
C VAL A 191 15.73 6.07 6.89
N THR A 192 15.33 6.95 5.98
CA THR A 192 15.42 6.73 4.53
C THR A 192 16.07 7.92 3.83
N THR A 193 16.81 7.67 2.76
CA THR A 193 17.41 8.73 1.92
C THR A 193 16.66 8.83 0.59
N SER A 194 16.58 10.03 0.04
CA SER A 194 15.91 10.27 -1.23
C SER A 194 16.65 9.65 -2.41
N SER A 195 17.98 9.58 -2.34
CA SER A 195 18.87 8.90 -3.26
C SER A 195 18.72 7.38 -3.26
N ALA A 196 18.51 6.73 -2.11
CA ALA A 196 18.27 5.28 -2.07
C ALA A 196 16.87 4.90 -2.58
N VAL A 197 15.86 5.74 -2.31
CA VAL A 197 14.46 5.45 -2.68
C VAL A 197 14.17 5.79 -4.13
N SER A 198 14.62 6.95 -4.62
CA SER A 198 14.35 7.39 -5.98
C SER A 198 15.49 8.29 -6.50
N PRO A 199 16.59 7.70 -7.00
CA PRO A 199 17.77 8.44 -7.49
C PRO A 199 17.49 9.09 -8.86
N GLN A 200 16.51 9.97 -8.92
CA GLN A 200 16.07 10.63 -10.16
C GLN A 200 16.06 12.16 -10.02
N PHE A 201 16.20 12.82 -11.17
CA PHE A 201 16.07 14.27 -11.28
C PHE A 201 14.64 14.71 -10.97
N ARG A 202 14.51 15.91 -10.38
CA ARG A 202 13.30 16.57 -9.81
C ARG A 202 13.08 16.32 -8.32
N GLU A 203 13.31 17.38 -7.56
CA GLU A 203 13.31 17.40 -6.10
C GLU A 203 11.92 17.22 -5.48
N PHE A 204 10.85 17.78 -6.06
CA PHE A 204 9.52 17.63 -5.46
C PHE A 204 9.02 16.19 -5.49
N GLU A 205 9.06 15.55 -6.66
CA GLU A 205 8.64 14.17 -6.83
C GLU A 205 9.57 13.21 -6.06
N ARG A 206 10.90 13.46 -6.06
CA ARG A 206 11.88 12.66 -5.30
C ARG A 206 11.64 12.77 -3.80
N PHE A 207 11.51 13.99 -3.28
CA PHE A 207 11.34 14.22 -1.85
C PHE A 207 9.99 13.71 -1.38
N THR A 208 8.94 13.83 -2.20
CA THR A 208 7.63 13.27 -1.86
C THR A 208 7.66 11.75 -1.81
N THR A 209 8.39 11.10 -2.73
CA THR A 209 8.58 9.65 -2.72
C THR A 209 9.35 9.19 -1.47
N ALA A 210 10.41 9.91 -1.09
CA ALA A 210 11.17 9.62 0.13
C ALA A 210 10.35 9.86 1.41
N ALA A 211 9.57 10.95 1.45
CA ALA A 211 8.65 11.24 2.53
C ALA A 211 7.54 10.18 2.64
N MET A 212 7.01 9.71 1.51
CA MET A 212 6.05 8.60 1.47
C MET A 212 6.66 7.33 2.05
N ASN A 213 7.88 6.99 1.64
CA ASN A 213 8.60 5.82 2.13
C ASN A 213 8.81 5.88 3.65
N ALA A 214 9.18 7.05 4.19
CA ALA A 214 9.28 7.27 5.63
C ALA A 214 7.92 7.17 6.34
N PHE A 215 6.87 7.75 5.75
CA PHE A 215 5.53 7.78 6.31
C PHE A 215 4.93 6.39 6.51
N ILE A 216 5.15 5.46 5.57
CA ILE A 216 4.66 4.08 5.69
C ILE A 216 5.68 3.10 6.29
N GLY A 217 6.96 3.51 6.36
CA GLY A 217 8.12 2.76 6.83
C GLY A 217 7.89 1.92 8.07
N PRO A 218 7.67 2.55 9.24
CA PRO A 218 7.53 1.84 10.50
C PRO A 218 6.46 0.76 10.46
N ARG A 219 5.28 1.08 9.90
CA ARG A 219 4.13 0.16 9.88
C ARG A 219 4.39 -1.06 9.00
N VAL A 220 4.95 -0.87 7.80
CA VAL A 220 5.26 -1.98 6.88
C VAL A 220 6.40 -2.82 7.43
N ARG A 221 7.44 -2.21 8.02
CA ARG A 221 8.56 -2.91 8.65
C ARG A 221 8.09 -3.81 9.80
N THR A 222 7.25 -3.30 10.69
CA THR A 222 6.68 -4.10 11.78
C THR A 222 5.88 -5.28 11.22
N TYR A 223 5.01 -5.03 10.24
CA TYR A 223 4.21 -6.09 9.64
C TYR A 223 5.03 -7.22 9.01
N VAL A 224 6.05 -6.86 8.21
CA VAL A 224 6.92 -7.86 7.57
C VAL A 224 7.66 -8.69 8.63
N LYS A 225 8.19 -8.02 9.66
CA LYS A 225 8.88 -8.69 10.77
C LYS A 225 7.96 -9.64 11.54
N ASP A 226 6.73 -9.20 11.84
CA ASP A 226 5.75 -10.01 12.57
C ASP A 226 5.33 -11.22 11.73
N LEU A 227 5.15 -11.05 10.42
CA LEU A 227 4.84 -12.16 9.50
C LEU A 227 5.99 -13.16 9.40
N GLU A 228 7.24 -12.70 9.25
CA GLU A 228 8.43 -13.58 9.27
C GLU A 228 8.56 -14.35 10.59
N GLY A 229 8.35 -13.67 11.72
CA GLY A 229 8.32 -14.28 13.04
C GLY A 229 7.23 -15.35 13.15
N ALA A 230 6.01 -15.02 12.73
CA ALA A 230 4.87 -15.93 12.80
C ALA A 230 5.04 -17.16 11.90
N LEU A 231 5.65 -17.02 10.72
CA LEU A 231 6.02 -18.16 9.86
C LEU A 231 6.98 -19.10 10.58
N SER A 232 8.06 -18.56 11.16
CA SER A 232 9.06 -19.33 11.88
C SER A 232 8.47 -20.02 13.12
N GLU A 233 7.68 -19.32 13.93
CA GLU A 233 7.04 -19.85 15.14
C GLU A 233 6.08 -21.01 14.84
N ASN A 234 5.46 -21.00 13.65
CA ASN A 234 4.53 -22.05 13.22
C ASN A 234 5.19 -23.19 12.45
N GLY A 235 6.51 -23.18 12.32
CA GLY A 235 7.31 -24.26 11.72
C GLY A 235 7.46 -24.19 10.20
N PHE A 236 7.14 -23.05 9.58
CA PHE A 236 7.42 -22.83 8.16
C PHE A 236 8.89 -22.46 7.97
N LYS A 237 9.53 -23.03 6.95
CA LYS A 237 10.90 -22.69 6.51
C LYS A 237 10.93 -21.89 5.20
N ALA A 238 9.75 -21.43 4.77
CA ALA A 238 9.56 -20.79 3.49
C ALA A 238 10.22 -19.42 3.42
N ASP A 239 10.76 -19.07 2.25
CA ASP A 239 11.21 -17.70 1.99
C ASP A 239 10.01 -16.79 1.73
N LEU A 240 9.88 -15.74 2.53
CA LEU A 240 8.86 -14.70 2.35
C LEU A 240 9.25 -13.74 1.22
N HIS A 241 8.42 -13.72 0.19
CA HIS A 241 8.51 -12.81 -0.93
C HIS A 241 7.26 -11.93 -0.94
N VAL A 242 7.43 -10.61 -0.95
CA VAL A 242 6.33 -9.65 -0.98
C VAL A 242 6.14 -9.15 -2.41
N MET A 243 4.89 -9.11 -2.86
CA MET A 243 4.55 -8.61 -4.19
C MET A 243 4.90 -7.12 -4.33
N GLY A 244 5.53 -6.76 -5.44
CA GLY A 244 5.90 -5.40 -5.77
C GLY A 244 4.90 -4.73 -6.72
N SER A 245 4.82 -3.41 -6.67
CA SER A 245 3.98 -2.58 -7.56
C SER A 245 4.31 -2.80 -9.05
N ASN A 246 5.54 -3.19 -9.36
CA ASN A 246 6.04 -3.44 -10.71
C ASN A 246 5.71 -4.84 -11.24
N GLY A 247 4.96 -5.65 -10.49
CA GLY A 247 4.65 -7.03 -10.83
C GLY A 247 5.78 -8.04 -10.58
N GLY A 248 6.88 -7.60 -9.97
CA GLY A 248 7.91 -8.49 -9.43
C GLY A 248 7.63 -8.87 -7.98
N VAL A 249 8.57 -9.59 -7.36
CA VAL A 249 8.57 -9.87 -5.93
C VAL A 249 9.85 -9.35 -5.28
N ALA A 250 9.77 -8.94 -4.02
CA ALA A 250 10.86 -8.40 -3.22
C ALA A 250 10.99 -9.18 -1.91
N THR A 251 12.19 -9.21 -1.33
CA THR A 251 12.41 -9.84 -0.02
C THR A 251 11.83 -8.97 1.10
N GLY A 252 11.55 -9.58 2.26
CA GLY A 252 11.13 -8.86 3.45
C GLY A 252 12.10 -7.73 3.86
N ALA A 253 13.40 -7.95 3.70
CA ALA A 253 14.42 -6.93 3.93
C ALA A 253 14.29 -5.73 2.98
N MET A 254 14.13 -5.98 1.66
CA MET A 254 13.94 -4.91 0.68
C MET A 254 12.68 -4.09 0.95
N VAL A 255 11.56 -4.74 1.30
CA VAL A 255 10.30 -4.06 1.64
C VAL A 255 10.41 -3.30 2.95
N SER A 256 11.15 -3.82 3.92
CA SER A 256 11.39 -3.14 5.20
C SER A 256 12.21 -1.87 5.05
N ASP A 257 13.03 -1.75 4.01
CA ASP A 257 13.80 -0.53 3.71
C ASP A 257 13.07 0.39 2.72
N ARG A 258 12.38 -0.18 1.72
CA ARG A 258 11.70 0.54 0.65
C ARG A 258 10.24 0.10 0.50
N PRO A 259 9.39 0.30 1.52
CA PRO A 259 7.97 -0.07 1.48
C PRO A 259 7.18 0.60 0.36
N VAL A 260 7.67 1.71 -0.22
CA VAL A 260 7.03 2.35 -1.38
C VAL A 260 6.88 1.40 -2.57
N LEU A 261 7.69 0.34 -2.63
CA LEU A 261 7.64 -0.71 -3.65
C LEU A 261 6.42 -1.63 -3.54
N THR A 262 5.64 -1.57 -2.45
CA THR A 262 4.46 -2.44 -2.25
C THR A 262 3.13 -1.71 -2.41
N LEU A 263 3.16 -0.41 -2.76
CA LEU A 263 1.96 0.37 -3.06
C LEU A 263 1.23 -0.25 -4.27
N LEU A 264 -0.04 -0.59 -4.11
CA LEU A 264 -0.83 -1.31 -5.13
C LEU A 264 -0.29 -2.70 -5.52
N SER A 265 0.43 -3.38 -4.62
CA SER A 265 0.98 -4.72 -4.89
C SER A 265 -0.08 -5.80 -5.17
N GLY A 266 -1.17 -5.85 -4.40
CA GLY A 266 -2.28 -6.80 -4.62
C GLY A 266 -2.89 -6.67 -6.03
N PRO A 267 -3.35 -5.48 -6.43
CA PRO A 267 -3.86 -5.23 -7.78
C PRO A 267 -2.86 -5.60 -8.89
N ALA A 268 -1.56 -5.35 -8.69
CA ALA A 268 -0.53 -5.73 -9.65
C ALA A 268 -0.51 -7.24 -9.91
N ALA A 269 -0.64 -8.07 -8.87
CA ALA A 269 -0.76 -9.51 -9.02
C ALA A 269 -2.01 -9.91 -9.82
N GLY A 270 -3.13 -9.22 -9.61
CA GLY A 270 -4.37 -9.40 -10.37
C GLY A 270 -4.20 -9.12 -11.87
N VAL A 271 -3.49 -8.04 -12.22
CA VAL A 271 -3.17 -7.71 -13.62
C VAL A 271 -2.32 -8.81 -14.26
N LEU A 272 -1.28 -9.30 -13.57
CA LEU A 272 -0.43 -10.39 -14.06
C LEU A 272 -1.22 -11.69 -14.25
N GLY A 273 -2.06 -12.04 -13.27
CA GLY A 273 -2.94 -13.22 -13.36
C GLY A 273 -3.94 -13.12 -14.51
N GLY A 274 -4.47 -11.91 -14.74
CA GLY A 274 -5.32 -11.61 -15.89
C GLY A 274 -4.59 -11.74 -17.22
N ALA A 275 -3.37 -11.22 -17.33
CA ALA A 275 -2.52 -11.36 -18.52
C ALA A 275 -2.24 -12.84 -18.84
N MET A 276 -1.86 -13.62 -17.83
CA MET A 276 -1.61 -15.07 -17.96
C MET A 276 -2.87 -15.83 -18.38
N SER A 277 -4.03 -15.48 -17.80
CA SER A 277 -5.33 -16.07 -18.18
C SER A 277 -5.73 -15.71 -19.62
N GLY A 278 -5.43 -14.48 -20.03
CA GLY A 278 -5.60 -13.99 -21.38
C GLY A 278 -4.78 -14.77 -22.38
N GLU A 279 -3.48 -14.94 -22.13
CA GLU A 279 -2.57 -15.71 -22.97
C GLU A 279 -3.07 -17.15 -23.19
N ARG A 280 -3.50 -17.83 -22.13
CA ARG A 280 -4.10 -19.17 -22.21
C ARG A 280 -5.42 -19.24 -22.97
N SER A 281 -6.06 -18.10 -23.20
CA SER A 281 -7.30 -17.96 -23.94
C SER A 281 -7.10 -17.34 -25.33
N ASP A 282 -5.85 -17.26 -25.81
CA ASP A 282 -5.46 -16.60 -27.07
C ASP A 282 -5.91 -15.12 -27.13
N ARG A 283 -5.91 -14.42 -25.98
CA ARG A 283 -6.26 -13.01 -25.85
C ARG A 283 -5.10 -12.22 -25.26
N ASN A 284 -4.55 -11.30 -26.04
CA ASN A 284 -3.42 -10.46 -25.64
C ASN A 284 -3.82 -8.99 -25.40
N ARG A 285 -5.10 -8.64 -25.55
CA ARG A 285 -5.65 -7.30 -25.29
C ARG A 285 -6.87 -7.43 -24.39
N LEU A 286 -6.74 -7.01 -23.14
CA LEU A 286 -7.78 -7.15 -22.13
C LEU A 286 -7.74 -6.04 -21.08
N ILE A 287 -8.89 -5.85 -20.43
CA ILE A 287 -9.04 -5.00 -19.26
C ILE A 287 -9.23 -5.94 -18.08
N THR A 288 -8.35 -5.87 -17.09
CA THR A 288 -8.59 -6.52 -15.81
C THR A 288 -9.50 -5.64 -14.97
N PHE A 289 -10.48 -6.24 -14.32
CA PHE A 289 -11.48 -5.54 -13.51
C PHE A 289 -11.76 -6.36 -12.27
N ASP A 290 -11.11 -5.98 -11.17
CA ASP A 290 -11.28 -6.61 -9.86
C ASP A 290 -12.16 -5.71 -8.98
N VAL A 291 -13.20 -6.28 -8.37
CA VAL A 291 -14.12 -5.54 -7.49
C VAL A 291 -14.17 -6.25 -6.15
N GLY A 292 -13.51 -5.64 -5.17
CA GLY A 292 -13.50 -6.11 -3.79
C GLY A 292 -14.63 -5.53 -2.95
N GLY A 293 -14.46 -5.62 -1.63
CA GLY A 293 -15.39 -5.04 -0.66
C GLY A 293 -15.31 -3.52 -0.55
N THR A 294 -14.25 -2.86 -1.03
CA THR A 294 -14.04 -1.41 -0.81
C THR A 294 -13.63 -0.66 -2.08
N SER A 295 -12.85 -1.29 -2.95
CA SER A 295 -12.37 -0.70 -4.20
C SER A 295 -12.68 -1.57 -5.41
N ALA A 296 -12.58 -0.94 -6.58
CA ALA A 296 -12.49 -1.58 -7.87
C ALA A 296 -11.15 -1.19 -8.51
N ASP A 297 -10.37 -2.19 -8.92
CA ASP A 297 -9.03 -2.03 -9.45
C ASP A 297 -9.02 -2.45 -10.93
N ILE A 298 -8.59 -1.52 -11.78
CA ILE A 298 -8.64 -1.64 -13.24
C ILE A 298 -7.22 -1.59 -13.80
N GLY A 299 -6.87 -2.57 -14.63
CA GLY A 299 -5.59 -2.63 -15.33
C GLY A 299 -5.77 -2.90 -16.82
N LEU A 300 -4.77 -2.51 -17.61
CA LEU A 300 -4.74 -2.70 -19.06
C LEU A 300 -3.59 -3.61 -19.45
N VAL A 301 -3.91 -4.63 -20.25
CA VAL A 301 -2.93 -5.47 -20.92
C VAL A 301 -3.11 -5.28 -22.41
N VAL A 302 -2.05 -4.87 -23.11
CA VAL A 302 -2.04 -4.59 -24.54
C VAL A 302 -0.89 -5.35 -25.17
N ASP A 303 -1.21 -6.15 -26.19
CA ASP A 303 -0.25 -7.00 -26.90
C ASP A 303 0.58 -7.91 -25.97
N GLY A 304 -0.06 -8.41 -24.90
CA GLY A 304 0.54 -9.30 -23.91
C GLY A 304 1.48 -8.61 -22.92
N GLN A 305 1.57 -7.28 -22.98
CA GLN A 305 2.37 -6.47 -22.06
C GLN A 305 1.44 -5.65 -21.16
N PHE A 306 1.79 -5.55 -19.89
CA PHE A 306 1.15 -4.60 -18.97
C PHE A 306 1.77 -3.22 -19.16
N ALA A 307 0.95 -2.18 -19.05
CA ALA A 307 1.45 -0.81 -19.06
C ALA A 307 2.20 -0.53 -17.76
N GLU A 308 3.39 0.06 -17.84
CA GLU A 308 4.06 0.65 -16.69
C GLU A 308 3.62 2.11 -16.55
N ALA A 309 3.22 2.51 -15.35
CA ALA A 309 2.92 3.90 -15.08
C ALA A 309 4.22 4.71 -15.21
N THR A 310 4.13 5.87 -15.87
CA THR A 310 5.28 6.76 -15.91
C THR A 310 5.50 7.37 -14.52
N ALA A 311 6.75 7.53 -14.11
CA ALA A 311 7.08 8.16 -12.82
C ALA A 311 6.53 9.61 -12.66
N ARG A 312 5.98 10.21 -13.73
CA ARG A 312 5.35 11.54 -13.71
C ARG A 312 3.83 11.49 -13.58
N ASP A 313 3.21 10.37 -13.94
CA ASP A 313 1.76 10.19 -13.96
C ASP A 313 1.25 9.33 -12.80
N THR A 314 2.16 8.77 -11.99
CA THR A 314 1.81 8.03 -10.78
C THR A 314 1.42 8.96 -9.64
N TRP A 315 0.19 8.80 -9.15
CA TRP A 315 -0.33 9.47 -7.96
C TRP A 315 -0.98 8.46 -7.01
N ILE A 316 -0.48 8.41 -5.77
CA ILE A 316 -1.08 7.58 -4.71
C ILE A 316 -1.56 8.49 -3.59
N GLY A 317 -2.85 8.42 -3.24
CA GLY A 317 -3.43 9.26 -2.19
C GLY A 317 -3.28 10.77 -2.41
N GLY A 318 -3.12 11.21 -3.66
CA GLY A 318 -2.91 12.62 -4.01
C GLY A 318 -1.44 13.09 -3.97
N TYR A 319 -0.47 12.19 -3.80
CA TYR A 319 0.95 12.52 -3.82
C TYR A 319 1.64 11.88 -5.03
N PRO A 320 2.59 12.57 -5.70
CA PRO A 320 3.40 11.97 -6.74
C PRO A 320 4.35 10.94 -6.13
N VAL A 321 4.46 9.78 -6.77
CA VAL A 321 5.37 8.70 -6.36
C VAL A 321 6.22 8.27 -7.55
N MET A 322 7.54 8.32 -7.39
CA MET A 322 8.50 7.88 -8.40
C MET A 322 9.04 6.48 -8.06
N ALA A 323 8.16 5.50 -8.16
CA ALA A 323 8.49 4.08 -8.04
C ALA A 323 8.00 3.34 -9.30
N PRO A 324 8.74 2.34 -9.82
CA PRO A 324 8.27 1.51 -10.92
C PRO A 324 6.98 0.78 -10.52
N MET A 325 5.94 0.89 -11.35
CA MET A 325 4.66 0.26 -11.05
C MET A 325 3.86 -0.02 -12.32
N ILE A 326 3.03 -1.07 -12.25
CA ILE A 326 2.01 -1.35 -13.25
C ILE A 326 0.97 -0.22 -13.19
N ASP A 327 0.52 0.21 -14.36
CA ASP A 327 -0.53 1.22 -14.51
C ASP A 327 -1.89 0.63 -14.12
N ILE A 328 -2.33 0.99 -12.91
CA ILE A 328 -3.55 0.51 -12.29
C ILE A 328 -4.35 1.71 -11.81
N HIS A 329 -5.62 1.72 -12.19
CA HIS A 329 -6.58 2.71 -11.75
C HIS A 329 -7.50 2.10 -10.70
N THR A 330 -7.45 2.65 -9.49
CA THR A 330 -8.36 2.28 -8.40
C THR A 330 -9.50 3.29 -8.29
N ILE A 331 -10.73 2.78 -8.18
CA ILE A 331 -11.93 3.56 -7.88
C ILE A 331 -12.45 3.10 -6.51
N GLY A 332 -12.83 4.04 -5.64
CA GLY A 332 -13.41 3.76 -4.31
C GLY A 332 -14.86 3.26 -4.38
N ALA A 333 -15.09 2.16 -5.10
CA ALA A 333 -16.38 1.53 -5.29
C ALA A 333 -16.23 0.01 -5.20
N GLY A 334 -16.90 -0.62 -4.23
CA GLY A 334 -16.89 -2.06 -4.01
C GLY A 334 -18.18 -2.55 -3.35
N GLY A 335 -18.21 -3.80 -2.91
CA GLY A 335 -19.39 -4.42 -2.28
C GLY A 335 -19.85 -3.71 -1.00
N GLY A 336 -18.93 -3.19 -0.19
CA GLY A 336 -19.21 -2.46 1.04
C GLY A 336 -19.46 -0.96 0.84
N SER A 337 -19.43 -0.43 -0.39
CA SER A 337 -19.66 0.99 -0.62
C SER A 337 -21.05 1.43 -0.16
N ILE A 338 -21.09 2.49 0.63
CA ILE A 338 -22.30 2.97 1.30
C ILE A 338 -23.12 3.84 0.35
N ALA A 339 -24.40 3.50 0.22
CA ALA A 339 -25.39 4.31 -0.45
C ALA A 339 -25.83 5.47 0.46
N HIS A 340 -25.85 6.70 -0.06
CA HIS A 340 -26.29 7.87 0.69
C HIS A 340 -26.85 8.97 -0.24
N LEU A 341 -27.51 9.96 0.36
CA LEU A 341 -27.86 11.21 -0.30
C LEU A 341 -26.82 12.27 0.08
N ASP A 342 -26.23 12.95 -0.92
CA ASP A 342 -25.33 14.06 -0.64
C ASP A 342 -26.09 15.31 -0.16
N ALA A 343 -25.36 16.37 0.18
CA ALA A 343 -25.95 17.64 0.63
C ALA A 343 -26.93 18.26 -0.40
N GLY A 344 -26.79 17.89 -1.68
CA GLY A 344 -27.69 18.29 -2.77
C GLY A 344 -28.84 17.31 -3.03
N GLN A 345 -29.04 16.32 -2.16
CA GLN A 345 -30.05 15.26 -2.31
C GLN A 345 -29.83 14.36 -3.54
N ALA A 346 -28.63 14.33 -4.12
CA ALA A 346 -28.32 13.38 -5.17
C ALA A 346 -27.95 12.02 -4.56
N PHE A 347 -28.46 10.94 -5.17
CA PHE A 347 -28.09 9.57 -4.81
C PHE A 347 -26.63 9.28 -5.18
N ARG A 348 -25.85 8.87 -4.19
CA ARG A 348 -24.42 8.53 -4.30
C ARG A 348 -24.15 7.16 -3.70
N VAL A 349 -23.11 6.49 -4.21
CA VAL A 349 -22.59 5.24 -3.67
C VAL A 349 -21.08 5.39 -3.53
N GLY A 350 -20.56 5.22 -2.32
CA GLY A 350 -19.16 5.53 -2.00
C GLY A 350 -18.87 7.04 -1.98
N PRO A 351 -17.61 7.45 -1.71
CA PRO A 351 -16.42 6.61 -1.55
C PRO A 351 -16.32 5.91 -0.19
N GLN A 352 -17.20 6.23 0.77
CA GLN A 352 -17.22 5.57 2.07
C GLN A 352 -17.59 4.09 1.94
N SER A 353 -16.95 3.24 2.72
CA SER A 353 -17.16 1.78 2.75
C SER A 353 -17.49 1.31 4.16
N ALA A 354 -18.36 0.32 4.28
CA ALA A 354 -18.70 -0.35 5.53
C ALA A 354 -17.62 -1.35 6.00
N GLY A 355 -16.62 -1.65 5.16
CA GLY A 355 -15.55 -2.60 5.46
C GLY A 355 -16.05 -4.03 5.72
N ALA A 356 -15.31 -4.77 6.55
CA ALA A 356 -15.67 -6.14 6.97
C ALA A 356 -16.38 -6.21 8.32
N GLU A 357 -16.18 -5.18 9.15
CA GLU A 357 -16.71 -5.08 10.51
C GLU A 357 -17.10 -3.62 10.80
N PRO A 358 -18.38 -3.31 11.07
CA PRO A 358 -19.51 -4.25 11.10
C PRO A 358 -19.91 -4.77 9.70
N GLY A 359 -19.40 -4.15 8.62
CA GLY A 359 -19.67 -4.55 7.24
C GLY A 359 -21.11 -4.29 6.77
N PRO A 360 -21.48 -4.80 5.57
CA PRO A 360 -22.85 -4.85 5.09
C PRO A 360 -23.83 -5.43 6.12
N ALA A 361 -25.07 -4.94 6.15
CA ALA A 361 -26.10 -5.50 7.04
C ALA A 361 -26.31 -7.00 6.78
N ALA A 362 -26.21 -7.41 5.52
CA ALA A 362 -26.25 -8.80 5.06
C ALA A 362 -25.21 -9.71 5.73
N TYR A 363 -24.13 -9.18 6.32
CA TYR A 363 -23.16 -10.01 7.04
C TYR A 363 -23.64 -10.41 8.44
N GLY A 364 -24.73 -9.84 8.96
CA GLY A 364 -25.31 -10.21 10.25
C GLY A 364 -24.50 -9.75 11.47
N ARG A 365 -23.56 -8.80 11.29
CA ARG A 365 -22.64 -8.30 12.34
C ARG A 365 -23.01 -6.93 12.89
N GLY A 366 -24.27 -6.52 12.72
CA GLY A 366 -24.75 -5.21 13.18
C GLY A 366 -24.48 -4.05 12.22
N GLY A 367 -24.20 -4.33 10.94
CA GLY A 367 -24.13 -3.31 9.90
C GLY A 367 -25.43 -2.51 9.81
N ALA A 368 -25.33 -1.18 9.87
CA ALA A 368 -26.47 -0.27 9.99
C ALA A 368 -26.55 0.77 8.85
N LEU A 369 -25.77 0.59 7.78
CA LEU A 369 -25.76 1.47 6.62
C LEU A 369 -26.02 0.64 5.36
N PRO A 370 -26.79 1.14 4.38
CA PRO A 370 -27.11 0.41 3.16
C PRO A 370 -25.87 0.32 2.25
N THR A 371 -25.56 -0.87 1.76
CA THR A 371 -24.38 -1.11 0.91
C THR A 371 -24.72 -1.77 -0.43
N VAL A 372 -23.75 -1.79 -1.35
CA VAL A 372 -23.85 -2.51 -2.64
C VAL A 372 -24.11 -4.01 -2.43
N THR A 373 -23.52 -4.64 -1.43
CA THR A 373 -23.75 -6.04 -1.07
C THR A 373 -25.19 -6.25 -0.61
N ASP A 374 -25.74 -5.37 0.23
CA ASP A 374 -27.14 -5.45 0.68
C ASP A 374 -28.10 -5.38 -0.52
N ALA A 375 -27.86 -4.44 -1.44
CA ALA A 375 -28.64 -4.33 -2.66
C ALA A 375 -28.56 -5.60 -3.52
N ASN A 376 -27.37 -6.21 -3.67
CA ASN A 376 -27.22 -7.44 -4.45
C ASN A 376 -27.89 -8.66 -3.79
N VAL A 377 -27.97 -8.70 -2.45
CA VAL A 377 -28.76 -9.71 -1.72
C VAL A 377 -30.25 -9.51 -1.95
N VAL A 378 -30.75 -8.27 -1.80
CA VAL A 378 -32.18 -7.95 -2.02
C VAL A 378 -32.62 -8.22 -3.46
N LEU A 379 -31.75 -7.93 -4.44
CA LEU A 379 -32.01 -8.21 -5.86
C LEU A 379 -31.86 -9.70 -6.23
N GLY A 380 -31.45 -10.56 -5.30
CA GLY A 380 -31.26 -11.99 -5.54
C GLY A 380 -30.05 -12.34 -6.42
N ARG A 381 -29.09 -11.43 -6.58
CA ARG A 381 -27.82 -11.67 -7.30
C ARG A 381 -26.83 -12.46 -6.45
N LEU A 382 -26.85 -12.25 -5.13
CA LEU A 382 -26.12 -13.05 -4.16
C LEU A 382 -27.06 -14.03 -3.48
N GLN A 383 -26.68 -15.32 -3.47
CA GLN A 383 -27.44 -16.37 -2.79
C GLN A 383 -27.10 -16.41 -1.30
N PRO A 384 -28.06 -16.14 -0.39
CA PRO A 384 -27.76 -16.01 1.04
C PRO A 384 -27.19 -17.28 1.69
N GLY A 385 -27.62 -18.46 1.24
CA GLY A 385 -27.20 -19.75 1.81
C GLY A 385 -25.95 -20.37 1.19
N ASN A 386 -25.31 -19.72 0.22
CA ASN A 386 -24.14 -20.26 -0.48
C ASN A 386 -23.04 -19.21 -0.67
N PHE A 387 -22.98 -18.21 0.22
CA PHE A 387 -21.91 -17.22 0.17
C PHE A 387 -20.59 -17.87 0.63
N LEU A 388 -19.48 -17.55 -0.06
CA LEU A 388 -18.18 -18.22 0.11
C LEU A 388 -18.25 -19.76 0.00
N GLY A 389 -19.04 -20.27 -0.94
CA GLY A 389 -19.20 -21.72 -1.09
C GLY A 389 -19.92 -22.41 0.08
N GLY A 390 -20.66 -21.64 0.89
CA GLY A 390 -21.46 -22.14 2.01
C GLY A 390 -20.81 -21.97 3.38
N GLU A 391 -19.59 -21.44 3.45
CA GLU A 391 -18.90 -21.17 4.72
C GLU A 391 -19.49 -19.98 5.49
N MET A 392 -20.24 -19.11 4.81
CA MET A 392 -20.92 -17.97 5.41
C MET A 392 -22.37 -17.88 4.93
N THR A 393 -23.30 -17.68 5.87
CA THR A 393 -24.71 -17.39 5.58
C THR A 393 -24.96 -15.89 5.65
N LEU A 394 -25.60 -15.32 4.63
CA LEU A 394 -25.99 -13.91 4.62
C LEU A 394 -27.37 -13.72 5.25
N ASP A 395 -27.53 -12.64 6.02
CA ASP A 395 -28.81 -12.22 6.59
C ASP A 395 -29.60 -11.37 5.58
N ALA A 396 -30.41 -12.06 4.78
CA ALA A 396 -31.27 -11.41 3.79
C ALA A 396 -32.33 -10.50 4.42
N ALA A 397 -32.78 -10.79 5.64
CA ALA A 397 -33.78 -9.97 6.32
C ALA A 397 -33.19 -8.64 6.80
N ALA A 398 -31.95 -8.67 7.32
CA ALA A 398 -31.20 -7.46 7.67
C ALA A 398 -30.95 -6.58 6.42
N ALA A 399 -30.54 -7.19 5.31
CA ALA A 399 -30.35 -6.48 4.03
C ALA A 399 -31.66 -5.85 3.52
N GLN A 400 -32.78 -6.58 3.56
CA GLN A 400 -34.09 -6.04 3.17
C GLN A 400 -34.51 -4.87 4.05
N LYS A 401 -34.32 -5.00 5.37
CA LYS A 401 -34.66 -3.94 6.33
C LYS A 401 -33.89 -2.65 6.03
N ILE A 402 -32.56 -2.73 5.92
CA ILE A 402 -31.74 -1.52 5.73
C ILE A 402 -32.01 -0.85 4.37
N MET A 403 -32.25 -1.65 3.33
CA MET A 403 -32.59 -1.12 2.01
C MET A 403 -33.98 -0.49 1.98
N ALA A 404 -34.94 -1.01 2.74
CA ALA A 404 -36.27 -0.44 2.88
C ALA A 404 -36.29 0.84 3.73
N GLU A 405 -35.41 0.98 4.72
CA GLU A 405 -35.24 2.21 5.51
C GLU A 405 -34.58 3.34 4.69
N PHE A 406 -33.79 2.99 3.68
CA PHE A 406 -33.10 3.93 2.82
C PHE A 406 -33.94 4.41 1.62
N ALA A 407 -34.80 3.55 1.07
CA ALA A 407 -35.69 3.85 -0.05
C ALA A 407 -36.80 4.83 0.34
#